data_AF-A0A959GG12-F1
#
_entry.id   AF-A0A959GG12-F1
#
_cell.length_a   1.000
_cell.length_b   1.000
_cell.length_c   1.000
_cell.angle_alpha   90.00
_cell.angle_beta   90.00
_cell.angle_gamma   90.00
#
_symmetry.space_group_name_H-M   'P 1'
#
loop_
_entity.id
_entity.type
_entity.pdbx_description
1 polymer ?
#
loop_
_entity_poly.entity_id
_entity_poly.type
_entity_poly.pdbx_seq_one_letter_code
_entity_poly.pdbx_strand_id
1 'polypeptide(L)'
;MAISITLLLVLMTALISYQSFNNVAMRHKLLFHPASVAEFGEWYRFLTSGFVHANWAHLLINMYVLYQFGEVLEYLFTERIFSPLSGRLIFLFFYLSAIVVADIPTFFKHRNNTGYGSLGASGATSAMVTAYVLFQPWGWFIFPPLPG
;
A
#
# COMPACT_ATOMS: atom_id res chain seq x y z
N MET A 1 1.78 16.74 19.28
CA MET A 1 2.03 16.16 17.94
C MET A 1 1.23 14.88 17.84
N ALA A 2 0.29 14.79 16.90
CA ALA A 2 -0.36 13.51 16.60
C ALA A 2 0.55 12.70 15.67
N ILE A 3 0.61 11.39 15.87
CA ILE A 3 1.37 10.49 14.99
C ILE A 3 0.65 10.43 13.63
N SER A 4 1.38 10.66 12.55
CA SER A 4 0.89 10.52 11.17
C SER A 4 0.56 9.05 10.85
N ILE A 5 -0.61 8.80 10.28
CA ILE A 5 -1.02 7.47 9.83
C ILE A 5 -0.12 7.03 8.66
N THR A 6 0.24 7.95 7.78
CA THR A 6 1.17 7.69 6.67
C THR A 6 2.50 7.17 7.18
N LEU A 7 3.09 7.84 8.19
CA LEU A 7 4.35 7.40 8.79
C LEU A 7 4.21 6.02 9.45
N LEU A 8 3.09 5.76 10.14
CA LEU A 8 2.83 4.43 10.72
C LEU A 8 2.76 3.34 9.64
N LEU A 9 2.06 3.60 8.53
CA LEU A 9 1.96 2.67 7.41
C LEU A 9 3.33 2.41 6.77
N VAL A 10 4.15 3.45 6.59
CA VAL A 10 5.52 3.34 6.09
C VAL A 10 6.38 2.48 7.01
N LEU A 11 6.40 2.79 8.31
CA LEU A 11 7.21 2.07 9.30
C LEU A 11 6.77 0.60 9.44
N MET A 12 5.46 0.35 9.49
CA MET A 12 4.93 -1.02 9.56
C MET A 12 5.28 -1.82 8.30
N THR A 13 5.09 -1.24 7.11
CA THR A 13 5.40 -1.91 5.84
C THR A 13 6.89 -2.18 5.71
N ALA A 14 7.74 -1.21 6.05
CA ALA A 14 9.18 -1.37 6.04
C ALA A 14 9.65 -2.47 7.01
N LEU A 15 9.09 -2.51 8.23
CA LEU A 15 9.41 -3.54 9.22
C LEU A 15 8.99 -4.93 8.77
N ILE A 16 7.76 -5.11 8.28
CA ILE A 16 7.24 -6.39 7.79
C ILE A 16 8.05 -6.86 6.57
N SER A 17 8.32 -5.95 5.63
CA SER A 17 9.12 -6.26 4.45
C SER A 17 10.55 -6.67 4.81
N TYR A 18 11.20 -5.94 5.72
CA TYR A 18 12.53 -6.29 6.21
C TYR A 18 12.59 -7.70 6.82
N GLN A 19 11.62 -8.06 7.67
CA GLN A 19 11.52 -9.41 8.23
C GLN A 19 11.31 -10.46 7.13
N SER A 20 10.45 -10.16 6.15
CA SER A 20 10.19 -11.06 5.02
C SER A 20 11.38 -11.24 4.07
N PHE A 21 12.32 -10.28 4.04
CA PHE A 21 13.54 -10.40 3.23
C PHE A 21 14.44 -11.53 3.74
N ASN A 22 14.50 -11.73 5.05
CA ASN A 22 15.31 -12.77 5.69
C ASN A 22 14.52 -14.06 5.98
N ASN A 23 13.20 -14.06 5.81
CA ASN A 23 12.34 -15.20 6.11
C ASN A 23 11.45 -15.58 4.92
N VAL A 24 11.90 -16.57 4.14
CA VAL A 24 11.20 -17.07 2.94
C VAL A 24 9.82 -17.64 3.29
N ALA A 25 9.69 -18.33 4.43
CA ALA A 25 8.42 -18.90 4.86
C ALA A 25 7.40 -17.81 5.19
N MET A 26 7.83 -16.73 5.88
CA MET A 26 7.00 -15.56 6.14
C MET A 26 6.58 -14.89 4.83
N ARG A 27 7.52 -14.68 3.90
CA ARG A 27 7.22 -14.10 2.59
C ARG A 27 6.19 -14.93 1.81
N HIS A 28 6.35 -16.24 1.78
CA HIS A 28 5.42 -17.15 1.10
C HIS A 28 4.02 -17.14 1.74
N LYS A 29 3.91 -16.97 3.07
CA LYS A 29 2.62 -16.83 3.75
C LYS A 29 1.94 -15.49 3.44
N LEU A 30 2.69 -14.40 3.37
CA LEU A 30 2.11 -13.06 3.24
C LEU A 30 1.87 -12.61 1.79
N LEU A 31 2.61 -13.15 0.82
CA LEU A 31 2.45 -12.79 -0.59
C LEU A 31 1.06 -13.16 -1.12
N PHE A 32 0.62 -12.45 -2.16
CA PHE A 32 -0.63 -12.76 -2.83
C PHE A 32 -0.47 -14.00 -3.69
N HIS A 33 -1.20 -15.07 -3.35
CA HIS A 33 -1.24 -16.31 -4.10
C HIS A 33 -2.71 -16.66 -4.40
N PRO A 34 -3.22 -16.27 -5.59
CA PRO A 34 -4.64 -16.42 -5.95
C PRO A 34 -5.18 -17.84 -5.83
N ALA A 35 -4.37 -18.84 -6.16
CA ALA A 35 -4.79 -20.24 -6.08
C ALA A 35 -5.00 -20.67 -4.63
N SER A 36 -4.09 -20.35 -3.71
CA SER A 36 -4.30 -20.64 -2.28
C SER A 36 -5.46 -19.87 -1.67
N VAL A 37 -5.71 -18.65 -2.13
CA VAL A 37 -6.91 -17.89 -1.73
C VAL A 37 -8.19 -18.62 -2.16
N ALA A 38 -8.24 -19.10 -3.40
CA ALA A 38 -9.41 -19.77 -3.96
C ALA A 38 -9.65 -21.18 -3.38
N GLU A 39 -8.57 -21.95 -3.19
CA GLU A 39 -8.63 -23.35 -2.78
C GLU A 39 -8.70 -23.53 -1.26
N PHE A 40 -7.97 -22.71 -0.50
CA PHE A 40 -7.82 -22.85 0.95
C PHE A 40 -8.43 -21.70 1.76
N GLY A 41 -9.04 -20.71 1.09
CA GLY A 41 -9.70 -19.59 1.77
C GLY A 41 -8.74 -18.63 2.47
N GLU A 42 -7.50 -18.50 1.97
CA GLU A 42 -6.47 -17.64 2.56
C GLU A 42 -6.66 -16.14 2.25
N TRP A 43 -7.87 -15.59 2.49
CA TRP A 43 -8.28 -14.23 2.13
C TRP A 43 -7.41 -13.12 2.73
N TYR A 44 -6.72 -13.38 3.85
CA TYR A 44 -5.78 -12.44 4.44
C TYR A 44 -4.68 -11.99 3.47
N ARG A 45 -4.36 -12.83 2.48
CA ARG A 45 -3.34 -12.56 1.45
C ARG A 45 -3.65 -11.34 0.59
N PHE A 46 -4.92 -11.00 0.40
CA PHE A 46 -5.32 -9.76 -0.30
C PHE A 46 -4.80 -8.51 0.38
N LEU A 47 -4.66 -8.54 1.70
CA LEU A 47 -4.21 -7.38 2.47
C LEU A 47 -2.72 -7.49 2.80
N THR A 48 -2.25 -8.67 3.21
CA THR A 48 -0.87 -8.86 3.65
C THR A 48 0.14 -8.74 2.51
N SER A 49 -0.27 -9.00 1.27
CA SER A 49 0.56 -8.88 0.07
C SER A 49 1.13 -7.47 -0.09
N GLY A 50 0.37 -6.45 0.31
CA GLY A 50 0.77 -5.05 0.27
C GLY A 50 1.91 -4.70 1.24
N PHE A 51 2.15 -5.52 2.27
CA PHE A 51 3.15 -5.24 3.30
C PHE A 51 4.50 -5.94 3.08
N VAL A 52 4.61 -6.76 2.04
CA VAL A 52 5.84 -7.50 1.69
C VAL A 52 6.33 -7.11 0.31
N HIS A 53 7.65 -7.03 0.13
CA HIS A 53 8.27 -6.58 -1.12
C HIS A 53 9.29 -7.60 -1.65
N ALA A 54 9.69 -7.45 -2.91
CA ALA A 54 10.58 -8.40 -3.58
C ALA A 54 12.05 -8.17 -3.18
N ASN A 55 12.42 -6.90 -3.05
CA ASN A 55 13.76 -6.42 -2.74
C ASN A 55 13.69 -4.99 -2.17
N TRP A 56 14.85 -4.48 -1.75
CA TRP A 56 14.99 -3.14 -1.17
C TRP A 56 14.56 -2.03 -2.11
N ALA A 57 14.93 -2.07 -3.40
CA ALA A 57 14.55 -1.02 -4.36
C ALA A 57 13.02 -0.93 -4.51
N HIS A 58 12.35 -2.08 -4.64
CA HIS A 58 10.90 -2.15 -4.72
C HIS A 58 10.24 -1.58 -3.45
N LEU A 59 10.75 -1.91 -2.26
CA LEU A 59 10.27 -1.35 -1.00
C LEU A 59 10.48 0.17 -0.93
N LEU A 60 11.69 0.64 -1.19
CA LEU A 60 12.05 2.06 -1.06
C LEU A 60 11.21 2.95 -1.97
N ILE A 61 10.98 2.54 -3.23
CA ILE A 61 10.14 3.30 -4.16
C ILE A 61 8.70 3.38 -3.64
N ASN A 62 8.12 2.26 -3.19
CA ASN A 62 6.75 2.27 -2.66
C ASN A 62 6.63 3.14 -1.41
N MET A 63 7.61 3.07 -0.50
CA MET A 63 7.58 3.87 0.73
C MET A 63 7.81 5.35 0.46
N TYR A 64 8.67 5.69 -0.51
CA TYR A 64 8.85 7.06 -0.96
C TYR A 64 7.55 7.64 -1.54
N VAL A 65 6.89 6.91 -2.43
CA VAL A 65 5.60 7.32 -3.01
C VAL A 65 4.53 7.42 -1.92
N LEU A 66 4.41 6.42 -1.05
CA LEU A 66 3.45 6.45 0.05
C LEU A 66 3.68 7.64 0.97
N TYR A 67 4.92 7.93 1.35
CA TYR A 67 5.23 9.07 2.21
C TYR A 67 4.86 10.40 1.53
N GLN A 68 5.29 10.59 0.27
CA GLN A 68 5.10 11.84 -0.45
C GLN A 68 3.62 12.16 -0.72
N PHE A 69 2.84 11.17 -1.17
CA PHE A 69 1.43 11.37 -1.53
C PHE A 69 0.49 11.10 -0.37
N GLY A 70 0.84 10.19 0.54
CA GLY A 70 0.08 9.86 1.73
C GLY A 70 -0.02 11.03 2.69
N GLU A 71 1.09 11.75 2.98
CA GLU A 71 1.05 12.93 3.86
C GLU A 71 0.10 14.01 3.32
N VAL A 72 0.13 14.26 2.01
CA VAL A 72 -0.76 15.25 1.38
C VAL A 72 -2.21 14.80 1.46
N LEU A 73 -2.50 13.53 1.14
CA LEU A 73 -3.87 13.02 1.17
C LEU A 73 -4.41 12.90 2.59
N GLU A 74 -3.58 12.51 3.56
CA GLU A 74 -3.94 12.49 4.97
C GLU A 74 -4.30 13.90 5.44
N TYR A 75 -3.47 14.90 5.14
CA TYR A 75 -3.79 16.30 5.44
C TYR A 75 -5.08 16.77 4.76
N LEU A 76 -5.30 16.44 3.48
CA LEU A 76 -6.54 16.78 2.79
C LEU A 76 -7.75 16.15 3.48
N PHE A 77 -7.64 14.89 3.91
CA PHE A 77 -8.74 14.18 4.54
C PHE A 77 -9.02 14.71 5.94
N THR A 78 -7.99 15.06 6.73
CA THR A 78 -8.17 15.51 8.13
C THR A 78 -8.49 16.98 8.29
N GLU A 79 -7.95 17.84 7.42
CA GLU A 79 -8.03 19.30 7.58
C GLU A 79 -8.92 19.98 6.54
N ARG A 80 -9.24 19.33 5.41
CA ARG A 80 -9.98 19.97 4.30
C ARG A 80 -11.31 19.32 3.98
N ILE A 81 -11.41 18.00 4.02
CA ILE A 81 -12.61 17.26 3.58
C ILE A 81 -13.45 16.78 4.77
N PHE A 82 -12.80 16.19 5.79
CA PHE A 82 -13.48 15.60 6.94
C PHE A 82 -12.99 16.20 8.26
N SER A 83 -13.57 15.74 9.38
CA SER A 83 -13.10 16.07 10.74
C SER A 83 -11.79 15.31 11.04
N PRO A 84 -10.90 15.81 11.92
CA PRO A 84 -9.60 15.18 12.15
C PRO A 84 -9.63 13.68 12.48
N LEU A 85 -10.61 13.23 13.29
CA LEU A 85 -10.73 11.82 13.64
C LEU A 85 -11.25 10.98 12.46
N SER A 86 -12.33 11.43 11.81
CA SER A 86 -12.92 10.69 10.69
C SER A 86 -12.01 10.69 9.47
N GLY A 87 -11.33 11.80 9.19
CA GLY A 87 -10.36 11.92 8.10
C GLY A 87 -9.23 10.89 8.21
N ARG A 88 -8.68 10.66 9.41
CA ARG A 88 -7.66 9.63 9.64
C ARG A 88 -8.18 8.22 9.38
N LEU A 89 -9.38 7.91 9.87
CA LEU A 89 -10.00 6.61 9.67
C LEU A 89 -10.33 6.35 8.19
N ILE A 90 -10.84 7.37 7.49
CA ILE A 90 -11.15 7.29 6.06
C ILE A 90 -9.87 7.15 5.24
N PHE A 91 -8.81 7.89 5.57
CA PHE A 91 -7.51 7.76 4.90
C PHE A 91 -6.91 6.36 5.08
N LEU A 92 -6.93 5.83 6.32
CA LEU A 92 -6.48 4.47 6.59
C LEU A 92 -7.29 3.45 5.80
N PHE A 93 -8.62 3.57 5.82
CA PHE A 93 -9.51 2.68 5.06
C PHE A 93 -9.27 2.79 3.56
N PHE A 94 -9.05 4.00 3.03
CA PHE A 94 -8.71 4.23 1.63
C PHE A 94 -7.43 3.50 1.24
N TYR A 95 -6.35 3.62 2.03
CA TYR A 95 -5.11 2.90 1.75
C TYR A 95 -5.27 1.37 1.79
N LEU A 96 -5.86 0.83 2.86
CA LEU A 96 -6.01 -0.62 3.04
C LEU A 96 -6.95 -1.23 1.98
N SER A 97 -8.05 -0.54 1.65
CA SER A 97 -8.95 -0.99 0.59
C SER A 97 -8.28 -0.91 -0.79
N ALA A 98 -7.43 0.09 -1.05
CA ALA A 98 -6.69 0.16 -2.31
C ALA A 98 -5.73 -1.02 -2.50
N ILE A 99 -5.11 -1.53 -1.43
CA ILE A 99 -4.31 -2.78 -1.48
C ILE A 99 -5.20 -3.94 -1.95
N VAL A 100 -6.33 -4.15 -1.26
CA VAL A 100 -7.25 -5.26 -1.55
C VAL A 100 -7.82 -5.17 -2.97
N VAL A 101 -8.31 -3.98 -3.36
CA VAL A 101 -8.97 -3.75 -4.65
C VAL A 101 -8.00 -3.94 -5.81
N ALA A 102 -6.73 -3.57 -5.65
CA ALA A 102 -5.71 -3.78 -6.68
C ALA A 102 -5.47 -5.27 -6.99
N ASP A 103 -5.68 -6.15 -6.02
CA ASP A 103 -5.49 -7.60 -6.17
C ASP A 103 -6.74 -8.33 -6.71
N ILE A 104 -7.93 -7.70 -6.73
CA ILE A 104 -9.17 -8.30 -7.24
C ILE A 104 -9.06 -8.76 -8.71
N PRO A 105 -8.58 -7.92 -9.66
CA PRO A 105 -8.43 -8.36 -11.05
C PRO A 105 -7.42 -9.53 -11.17
N THR A 106 -6.34 -9.45 -10.41
CA THR A 106 -5.31 -10.49 -10.35
C THR A 106 -5.87 -11.82 -9.86
N PHE A 107 -6.74 -11.79 -8.84
CA PHE A 107 -7.43 -12.97 -8.33
C PHE A 107 -8.22 -13.68 -9.42
N PHE A 108 -9.12 -12.98 -10.09
CA PHE A 108 -9.97 -13.59 -11.11
C PHE A 108 -9.17 -14.13 -12.30
N LYS A 109 -8.07 -13.46 -12.65
CA LYS A 109 -7.18 -13.87 -13.75
C LYS A 109 -6.34 -15.10 -13.41
N HIS A 110 -5.86 -15.21 -12.16
CA HIS A 110 -4.82 -16.18 -11.78
C HIS A 110 -5.25 -17.21 -10.73
N ARG A 111 -6.51 -17.23 -10.26
CA ARG A 111 -7.00 -18.20 -9.27
C ARG A 111 -6.82 -19.68 -9.64
N ASN A 112 -6.68 -20.01 -10.92
CA ASN A 112 -6.44 -21.37 -11.40
C ASN A 112 -4.96 -21.62 -11.76
N ASN A 113 -4.04 -20.69 -11.45
CA ASN A 113 -2.62 -20.81 -11.75
C ASN A 113 -1.82 -20.89 -10.43
N THR A 114 -1.39 -22.10 -10.08
CA THR A 114 -0.63 -22.38 -8.86
C THR A 114 0.79 -21.80 -8.86
N GLY A 115 1.33 -21.44 -10.03
CA GLY A 115 2.65 -20.84 -10.17
C GLY A 115 2.66 -19.31 -10.07
N TYR A 116 1.50 -18.66 -9.97
CA TYR A 116 1.41 -17.20 -9.91
C TYR A 116 1.46 -16.69 -8.47
N GLY A 117 2.30 -15.68 -8.22
CA GLY A 117 2.28 -14.91 -6.99
C GLY A 117 2.69 -13.46 -7.23
N SER A 118 2.10 -12.54 -6.48
CA SER A 118 2.43 -11.12 -6.49
C SER A 118 2.58 -10.56 -5.08
N LEU A 119 3.25 -9.42 -4.94
CA LEU A 119 3.51 -8.77 -3.67
C LEU A 119 3.89 -7.31 -3.90
N GLY A 120 3.70 -6.48 -2.88
CA GLY A 120 4.04 -5.07 -2.87
C GLY A 120 2.82 -4.15 -2.77
N ALA A 121 3.06 -2.92 -2.29
CA ALA A 121 2.03 -1.90 -2.11
C ALA A 121 1.68 -1.12 -3.39
N SER A 122 2.23 -1.49 -4.55
CA SER A 122 2.23 -0.63 -5.75
C SER A 122 0.85 -0.28 -6.27
N GLY A 123 -0.14 -1.16 -6.11
CA GLY A 123 -1.53 -0.86 -6.42
C GLY A 123 -2.10 0.27 -5.55
N ALA A 124 -1.84 0.21 -4.24
CA ALA A 124 -2.28 1.23 -3.30
C ALA A 124 -1.52 2.55 -3.46
N THR A 125 -0.21 2.51 -3.70
CA THR A 125 0.56 3.75 -3.97
C THR A 125 0.15 4.39 -5.30
N SER A 126 -0.22 3.60 -6.31
CA SER A 126 -0.80 4.14 -7.56
C SER A 126 -2.17 4.78 -7.34
N ALA A 127 -2.99 4.21 -6.45
CA ALA A 127 -4.25 4.82 -6.04
C ALA A 127 -4.03 6.15 -5.30
N MET A 128 -3.00 6.24 -4.44
CA MET A 128 -2.60 7.49 -3.77
C MET A 128 -2.18 8.55 -4.79
N VAL A 129 -1.32 8.21 -5.75
CA VAL A 129 -0.92 9.14 -6.82
C VAL A 129 -2.14 9.60 -7.62
N THR A 130 -3.02 8.67 -7.99
CA THR A 130 -4.26 8.99 -8.73
C THR A 130 -5.14 9.95 -7.93
N ALA A 131 -5.38 9.68 -6.65
CA ALA A 131 -6.16 10.55 -5.78
C ALA A 131 -5.53 11.93 -5.65
N TYR A 132 -4.20 12.01 -5.48
CA TYR A 132 -3.50 13.29 -5.45
C TYR A 132 -3.71 14.09 -6.74
N VAL A 133 -3.55 13.48 -7.92
CA VAL A 133 -3.76 14.16 -9.21
C VAL A 133 -5.20 14.67 -9.35
N LEU A 134 -6.19 13.93 -8.82
CA LEU A 134 -7.59 14.37 -8.84
C LEU A 134 -7.85 15.56 -7.91
N PHE A 135 -7.25 15.59 -6.71
CA PHE A 135 -7.49 16.66 -5.73
C PHE A 135 -6.57 17.87 -5.89
N GLN A 136 -5.40 17.69 -6.50
CA GLN A 136 -4.39 18.72 -6.73
C GLN A 136 -3.86 18.62 -8.18
N PRO A 137 -4.71 18.81 -9.21
CA PRO A 137 -4.32 18.63 -10.62
C PRO A 137 -3.24 19.61 -11.10
N TRP A 138 -3.12 20.75 -10.41
CA TRP A 138 -2.10 21.78 -10.64
C TRP A 138 -1.00 21.76 -9.58
N GLY A 139 -1.06 20.80 -8.65
CA GLY A 139 -0.04 20.59 -7.64
C GLY A 139 1.29 20.22 -8.30
N TRP A 140 2.36 20.89 -7.89
CA TRP A 140 3.68 20.62 -8.45
C TRP A 140 4.13 19.22 -8.05
N PHE A 141 4.43 18.40 -9.06
CA PHE A 141 4.94 17.06 -8.87
C PHE A 141 6.43 17.14 -8.59
N ILE A 142 6.84 16.90 -7.34
CA ILE A 142 8.24 16.96 -6.96
C ILE A 142 8.88 15.57 -7.17
N PHE A 143 9.53 15.40 -8.32
CA PHE A 143 10.44 14.28 -8.59
C PHE A 143 11.72 14.87 -9.18
N PRO A 144 12.82 15.10 -8.41
CA PRO A 144 13.11 14.75 -7.01
C PRO A 144 12.94 15.92 -6.01
N PRO A 145 12.90 15.67 -4.67
CA PRO A 145 12.76 16.71 -3.66
C PRO A 145 14.08 17.44 -3.42
N LEU A 146 14.05 18.77 -3.52
CA LEU A 146 15.13 19.62 -3.01
C LEU A 146 14.96 19.82 -1.50
N PRO A 147 16.07 19.96 -0.75
CA PRO A 147 16.01 20.38 0.63
C PRO A 147 15.36 21.76 0.72
N GLY A 148 14.40 21.90 1.62
CA GLY A 148 13.85 23.20 2.03
C GLY A 148 14.85 24.02 2.83
#